data_AF-A0A0A1H963-F1
#
_entry.id   AF-A0A0A1H963-F1
#
_cell.length_a   1.000
_cell.length_b   1.000
_cell.length_c   1.000
_cell.angle_alpha   90.00
_cell.angle_beta   90.00
_cell.angle_gamma   90.00
#
_symmetry.space_group_name_H-M   'P 1'
#
loop_
_entity.id
_entity.type
_entity.pdbx_description
1 polymer ?
#
loop_
_entity_poly.entity_id
_entity_poly.type
_entity_poly.pdbx_seq_one_letter_code
_entity_poly.pdbx_strand_id
1 'polypeptide(L)'
;METARGIDDLLQRHRGSRVYFDTNCFIYVVEGVERYRPVLEPLMNAAATGAVTGVTGEITLAEVLVKPLRDQEAQQVLLYKQMLADRQPITLVPITQTIWESAAALRARLPVRLPDAVHLAAARHAGCALFVTNDGALTALPDLEILHLDAALA
;
A
#
# COMPACT_ATOMS: atom_id res chain seq x y z
N MET A 1 -23.33 2.51 4.40
CA MET A 1 -23.90 2.86 3.07
C MET A 1 -23.14 4.01 2.42
N GLU A 2 -22.69 5.00 3.21
CA GLU A 2 -21.92 6.16 2.71
C GLU A 2 -20.48 5.80 2.32
N THR A 3 -19.76 5.04 3.15
CA THR A 3 -18.42 4.50 2.81
C THR A 3 -18.43 3.63 1.56
N ALA A 4 -19.44 2.77 1.38
CA ALA A 4 -19.52 1.89 0.20
C ALA A 4 -19.65 2.71 -1.10
N ARG A 5 -20.48 3.76 -1.13
CA ARG A 5 -20.56 4.68 -2.27
C ARG A 5 -19.24 5.41 -2.51
N GLY A 6 -18.57 5.86 -1.45
CA GLY A 6 -17.28 6.54 -1.56
C GLY A 6 -16.18 5.66 -2.16
N ILE A 7 -16.15 4.38 -1.81
CA ILE A 7 -15.18 3.43 -2.36
C ILE A 7 -15.51 3.05 -3.80
N ASP A 8 -16.78 2.88 -4.15
CA ASP A 8 -17.19 2.62 -5.53
C ASP A 8 -16.80 3.78 -6.46
N ASP A 9 -17.04 5.02 -6.05
CA ASP A 9 -16.65 6.23 -6.82
C ASP A 9 -15.13 6.36 -6.96
N LEU A 10 -14.38 6.03 -5.89
CA LEU A 10 -12.91 5.99 -5.91
C LEU A 10 -12.41 4.93 -6.91
N LEU A 11 -12.94 3.71 -6.86
CA LEU A 11 -12.58 2.62 -7.75
C LEU A 11 -12.89 2.94 -9.21
N GLN A 12 -14.05 3.57 -9.47
CA GLN A 12 -14.43 3.98 -10.83
C GLN A 12 -13.47 5.03 -11.39
N ARG A 13 -13.04 5.99 -10.57
CA ARG A 13 -12.08 7.05 -10.94
C ARG A 13 -10.67 6.52 -11.18
N HIS A 14 -10.24 5.49 -10.45
CA HIS A 14 -8.91 4.86 -10.59
C HIS A 14 -8.91 3.60 -11.45
N ARG A 15 -10.00 3.33 -12.19
CA ARG A 15 -10.09 2.14 -13.05
C ARG A 15 -9.00 2.16 -14.12
N GLY A 16 -8.25 1.07 -14.22
CA GLY A 16 -7.10 0.94 -15.12
C GLY A 16 -5.82 1.63 -14.61
N SER A 17 -5.89 2.34 -13.48
CA SER A 17 -4.73 2.95 -12.85
C SER A 17 -3.97 1.96 -11.97
N ARG A 18 -2.79 2.38 -11.52
CA ARG A 18 -1.98 1.67 -10.54
C ARG A 18 -2.27 2.19 -9.14
N VAL A 19 -2.54 1.28 -8.21
CA VAL A 19 -2.85 1.56 -6.81
C VAL A 19 -1.74 0.98 -5.94
N TYR A 20 -1.07 1.84 -5.20
CA TYR A 20 -0.03 1.45 -4.27
C TYR A 20 -0.63 1.13 -2.90
N PHE A 21 -0.29 -0.03 -2.34
CA PHE A 21 -0.68 -0.43 -1.00
C PHE A 21 0.52 -0.32 -0.06
N ASP A 22 0.36 0.46 0.99
CA ASP A 22 1.33 0.55 2.08
C ASP A 22 1.34 -0.74 2.92
N THR A 23 2.38 -0.94 3.72
CA THR A 23 2.58 -2.14 4.55
C THR A 23 1.43 -2.39 5.52
N ASN A 24 0.84 -1.34 6.09
CA ASN A 24 -0.32 -1.48 6.99
C ASN A 24 -1.51 -2.19 6.32
N CYS A 25 -1.73 -2.01 5.02
CA CYS A 25 -2.81 -2.66 4.28
C CYS A 25 -2.66 -4.18 4.31
N PHE A 26 -1.44 -4.66 4.10
CA PHE A 26 -1.10 -6.09 4.13
C PHE A 26 -1.24 -6.67 5.53
N ILE A 27 -0.79 -5.94 6.56
CA ILE A 27 -0.96 -6.35 7.95
C ILE A 27 -2.45 -6.49 8.27
N TYR A 28 -3.28 -5.52 7.90
CA TYR A 28 -4.71 -5.55 8.21
C TYR A 28 -5.46 -6.67 7.49
N VAL A 29 -5.09 -6.99 6.25
CA VAL A 29 -5.65 -8.14 5.52
C VAL A 29 -5.23 -9.46 6.17
N VAL A 30 -3.94 -9.62 6.47
CA VAL A 30 -3.39 -10.87 7.04
C VAL A 30 -3.88 -11.11 8.47
N GLU A 31 -3.93 -10.08 9.30
CA GLU A 31 -4.39 -10.16 10.69
C GLU A 31 -5.94 -10.11 10.81
N GLY A 32 -6.67 -9.96 9.70
CA GLY A 32 -8.14 -9.99 9.68
C GLY A 32 -8.79 -8.82 10.43
N VAL A 33 -8.23 -7.60 10.30
CA VAL A 33 -8.72 -6.42 11.02
C VAL A 33 -10.04 -5.93 10.41
N GLU A 34 -11.15 -6.34 11.03
CA GLU A 34 -12.52 -6.14 10.51
C GLU A 34 -12.87 -4.68 10.23
N ARG A 35 -12.32 -3.74 11.01
CA ARG A 35 -12.56 -2.30 10.83
C ARG A 35 -12.22 -1.82 9.42
N TYR A 36 -11.13 -2.30 8.82
CA TYR A 36 -10.64 -1.82 7.52
C TYR A 36 -11.16 -2.66 6.35
N ARG A 37 -11.83 -3.78 6.63
CA ARG A 37 -12.39 -4.68 5.63
C ARG A 37 -13.31 -3.98 4.62
N PRO A 38 -14.23 -3.06 5.01
CA PRO A 38 -15.12 -2.40 4.05
C PRO A 38 -14.40 -1.57 2.98
N VAL A 39 -13.13 -1.19 3.20
CA VAL A 39 -12.32 -0.41 2.26
C VAL A 39 -11.31 -1.30 1.54
N LEU A 40 -10.60 -2.17 2.28
CA LEU A 40 -9.54 -3.01 1.70
C LEU A 40 -10.09 -4.14 0.83
N GLU A 41 -11.22 -4.76 1.19
CA GLU A 41 -11.77 -5.88 0.42
C GLU A 41 -12.16 -5.45 -1.01
N PRO A 42 -12.90 -4.35 -1.25
CA PRO A 42 -13.15 -3.85 -2.60
C PRO A 42 -11.88 -3.49 -3.39
N LEU A 43 -10.88 -2.85 -2.75
CA LEU A 43 -9.63 -2.48 -3.40
C LEU A 43 -8.79 -3.69 -3.81
N MET A 44 -8.69 -4.69 -2.92
CA MET A 44 -7.99 -5.94 -3.22
C MET A 44 -8.71 -6.75 -4.28
N ASN A 45 -10.05 -6.78 -4.27
CA ASN A 45 -10.86 -7.42 -5.31
C ASN A 45 -10.71 -6.71 -6.67
N ALA A 46 -10.64 -5.38 -6.68
CA ALA A 46 -10.36 -4.62 -7.90
C ALA A 46 -8.97 -4.95 -8.47
N ALA A 47 -7.97 -5.14 -7.63
CA ALA A 47 -6.64 -5.60 -8.06
C ALA A 47 -6.70 -7.05 -8.58
N ALA A 48 -7.41 -7.94 -7.87
CA ALA A 48 -7.55 -9.35 -8.25
C ALA A 48 -8.30 -9.58 -9.56
N THR A 49 -9.25 -8.72 -9.88
CA THR A 49 -10.01 -8.77 -11.14
C THR A 49 -9.37 -7.98 -12.27
N GLY A 50 -8.25 -7.29 -12.02
CA GLY A 50 -7.56 -6.44 -12.98
C GLY A 50 -8.28 -5.12 -13.29
N ALA A 51 -9.27 -4.73 -12.49
CA ALA A 51 -9.91 -3.41 -12.59
C ALA A 51 -8.93 -2.29 -12.22
N VAL A 52 -7.97 -2.57 -11.34
CA VAL A 52 -6.78 -1.75 -11.08
C VAL A 52 -5.54 -2.65 -11.08
N THR A 53 -4.35 -2.06 -11.21
CA THR A 53 -3.09 -2.78 -10.98
C THR A 53 -2.64 -2.52 -9.54
N GLY A 54 -2.66 -3.55 -8.68
CA GLY A 54 -2.14 -3.44 -7.33
C GLY A 54 -0.61 -3.42 -7.31
N VAL A 55 -0.02 -2.56 -6.48
CA VAL A 55 1.43 -2.35 -6.41
C VAL A 55 1.86 -2.22 -4.95
N THR A 56 3.03 -2.72 -4.60
CA THR A 56 3.78 -2.28 -3.40
C THR A 56 5.30 -2.36 -3.67
N GLY A 57 6.12 -1.85 -2.76
CA GLY A 57 7.58 -1.90 -2.85
C GLY A 57 8.17 -3.09 -2.09
N GLU A 58 9.33 -3.59 -2.51
CA GLU A 58 10.06 -4.67 -1.81
C GLU A 58 10.35 -4.33 -0.33
N ILE A 59 10.38 -3.05 0.04
CA ILE A 59 10.49 -2.62 1.43
C ILE A 59 9.37 -3.19 2.33
N THR A 60 8.16 -3.42 1.81
CA THR A 60 7.06 -4.04 2.56
C THR A 60 7.46 -5.40 3.10
N LEU A 61 8.26 -6.19 2.36
CA LEU A 61 8.74 -7.49 2.83
C LEU A 61 9.56 -7.35 4.11
N ALA A 62 10.43 -6.34 4.19
CA ALA A 62 11.23 -6.11 5.38
C ALA A 62 10.33 -5.74 6.57
N GLU A 63 9.31 -4.91 6.35
CA GLU A 63 8.45 -4.41 7.41
C GLU A 63 7.48 -5.45 7.96
N VAL A 64 6.78 -6.21 7.11
CA VAL A 64 5.81 -7.22 7.55
C VAL A 64 6.49 -8.40 8.26
N LEU A 65 7.76 -8.67 7.96
CA LEU A 65 8.48 -9.81 8.55
C LEU A 65 9.07 -9.53 9.94
N VAL A 66 9.22 -8.26 10.35
CA VAL A 66 9.89 -7.93 11.63
C VAL A 66 9.19 -8.57 12.83
N LYS A 67 7.90 -8.33 13.00
CA LYS A 67 7.10 -8.84 14.13
C LYS A 67 7.07 -10.38 14.17
N PRO A 68 6.64 -11.09 13.11
CA PRO A 68 6.57 -12.55 13.17
C PRO A 68 7.95 -13.23 13.32
N LEU A 69 9.03 -12.63 12.83
CA LEU A 69 10.38 -13.14 13.11
C LEU A 69 10.80 -12.97 14.57
N ARG A 70 10.47 -11.83 15.19
CA ARG A 70 10.73 -11.60 16.62
C ARG A 70 9.93 -12.55 17.51
N ASP A 71 8.68 -12.79 17.12
CA ASP A 71 7.74 -13.61 17.89
C ASP A 71 7.87 -15.12 17.56
N GLN A 72 8.77 -15.48 16.63
CA GLN A 72 9.01 -16.86 16.16
C GLN A 72 7.78 -17.53 15.51
N GLU A 73 6.91 -16.73 14.92
CA GLU A 73 5.66 -17.14 14.27
C GLU A 73 5.90 -17.59 12.81
N ALA A 74 6.46 -18.80 12.64
CA ALA A 74 6.87 -19.32 11.33
C ALA A 74 5.72 -19.37 10.30
N GLN A 75 4.48 -19.63 10.74
CA GLN A 75 3.32 -19.64 9.86
C GLN A 75 3.01 -18.24 9.31
N GLN A 76 3.11 -17.20 10.14
CA GLN A 76 2.86 -15.82 9.73
C GLN A 76 3.95 -15.30 8.79
N VAL A 77 5.22 -15.68 9.03
CA VAL A 77 6.33 -15.43 8.08
C VAL A 77 6.02 -16.03 6.70
N LEU A 78 5.55 -17.28 6.66
CA LEU A 78 5.23 -17.96 5.41
C LEU A 78 4.07 -17.28 4.68
N LEU A 79 3.02 -16.89 5.41
CA LEU A 79 1.85 -16.21 4.85
C LEU A 79 2.21 -14.88 4.19
N TYR A 80 3.02 -14.03 4.86
CA TYR A 80 3.49 -12.78 4.27
C TYR A 80 4.34 -13.01 3.02
N LYS A 81 5.26 -13.99 3.06
CA LYS A 81 6.09 -14.32 1.91
C LYS A 81 5.26 -14.83 0.73
N GLN A 82 4.26 -15.68 0.97
CA GLN A 82 3.37 -16.17 -0.09
C GLN A 82 2.54 -15.04 -0.71
N MET A 83 1.93 -14.19 0.13
CA MET A 83 1.13 -13.06 -0.33
C MET A 83 1.93 -12.06 -1.19
N LEU A 84 3.24 -11.91 -0.94
CA LEU A 84 4.12 -11.00 -1.69
C LEU A 84 4.97 -11.69 -2.77
N ALA A 85 5.01 -13.03 -2.81
CA ALA A 85 5.74 -13.80 -3.81
C ALA A 85 5.01 -13.83 -5.15
N ASP A 86 3.68 -13.86 -5.11
CA ASP A 86 2.84 -13.90 -6.30
C ASP A 86 2.69 -12.47 -6.85
N ARG A 87 3.30 -12.22 -8.01
CA ARG A 87 3.25 -10.92 -8.72
C ARG A 87 1.84 -10.55 -9.20
N GLN A 88 0.85 -11.38 -8.91
CA GLN A 88 -0.57 -11.13 -9.09
C GLN A 88 -1.32 -11.59 -7.82
N PRO A 89 -2.24 -10.77 -7.28
CA PRO A 89 -2.76 -9.54 -7.86
C PRO A 89 -1.93 -8.27 -7.57
N ILE A 90 -0.86 -8.40 -6.77
CA ILE A 90 0.00 -7.28 -6.36
C ILE A 90 1.38 -7.39 -7.00
N THR A 91 1.79 -6.35 -7.71
CA THR A 91 3.15 -6.22 -8.25
C THR A 91 4.11 -5.70 -7.19
N LEU A 92 5.19 -6.43 -6.93
CA LEU A 92 6.27 -6.00 -6.05
C LEU A 92 7.36 -5.23 -6.83
N VAL A 93 7.58 -3.97 -6.46
CA VAL A 93 8.53 -3.05 -7.10
C VAL A 93 9.90 -3.10 -6.42
N PRO A 94 10.98 -3.41 -7.15
CA PRO A 94 12.33 -3.38 -6.59
C PRO A 94 12.75 -1.99 -6.11
N ILE A 95 13.40 -1.90 -4.95
CA ILE A 95 13.91 -0.62 -4.43
C ILE A 95 15.31 -0.34 -5.00
N THR A 96 15.33 0.29 -6.17
CA THR A 96 16.55 0.64 -6.90
C THR A 96 17.24 1.88 -6.33
N GLN A 97 18.48 2.14 -6.76
CA GLN A 97 19.20 3.36 -6.40
C GLN A 97 18.40 4.64 -6.72
N THR A 98 17.72 4.68 -7.87
CA THR A 98 16.88 5.82 -8.26
C THR A 98 15.73 6.05 -7.27
N ILE A 99 15.13 4.99 -6.72
CA ILE A 99 14.09 5.12 -5.69
C ILE A 99 14.70 5.62 -4.38
N TRP A 100 15.88 5.16 -3.98
CA TRP A 100 16.58 5.66 -2.79
C TRP A 100 16.91 7.15 -2.89
N GLU A 101 17.44 7.60 -4.03
CA GLU A 101 17.73 9.01 -4.28
C GLU A 101 16.45 9.85 -4.30
N SER A 102 15.37 9.34 -4.89
CA SER A 102 14.05 9.98 -4.88
C SER A 102 13.48 10.09 -3.45
N ALA A 103 13.59 9.03 -2.64
CA ALA A 103 13.17 9.03 -1.25
C ALA A 103 13.96 10.05 -0.42
N ALA A 104 15.28 10.13 -0.61
CA ALA A 104 16.11 11.15 0.03
C ALA A 104 15.66 12.58 -0.37
N ALA A 105 15.37 12.81 -1.65
CA ALA A 105 14.87 14.09 -2.12
C ALA A 105 13.48 14.46 -1.56
N LEU A 106 12.58 13.47 -1.38
CA LEU A 106 11.30 13.67 -0.71
C LEU A 106 11.49 14.07 0.76
N ARG A 107 12.36 13.38 1.50
CA ARG A 107 12.67 13.70 2.91
C ARG A 107 13.32 15.06 3.12
N ALA A 108 14.09 15.53 2.14
CA ALA A 108 14.65 16.88 2.19
C ALA A 108 13.57 17.98 2.16
N ARG A 109 12.35 17.66 1.71
CA ARG A 109 11.25 18.61 1.51
C ARG A 109 10.04 18.35 2.40
N LEU A 110 9.86 17.11 2.86
CA LEU A 110 8.71 16.65 3.63
C LEU A 110 9.18 16.03 4.96
N PRO A 111 8.45 16.26 6.06
CA PRO A 111 8.80 15.74 7.39
C PRO A 111 8.41 14.25 7.55
N VAL A 112 8.90 13.39 6.65
CA VAL A 112 8.59 11.94 6.62
C VAL A 112 9.80 11.08 6.98
N ARG A 113 9.57 9.90 7.55
CA ARG A 113 10.65 8.95 7.85
C ARG A 113 11.13 8.27 6.57
N LEU A 114 12.27 7.57 6.67
CA LEU A 114 12.83 6.88 5.51
C LEU A 114 11.90 5.84 4.89
N PRO A 115 11.26 4.93 5.65
CA PRO A 115 10.37 3.94 5.05
C PRO A 115 9.21 4.59 4.29
N ASP A 116 8.53 5.55 4.93
CA ASP A 116 7.42 6.30 4.32
C ASP A 116 7.86 7.00 3.01
N ALA A 117 9.05 7.63 3.01
CA ALA A 117 9.60 8.25 1.80
C ALA A 117 9.93 7.25 0.69
N VAL A 118 10.39 6.05 1.04
CA VAL A 118 10.67 4.96 0.08
C VAL A 118 9.38 4.45 -0.54
N HIS A 119 8.31 4.28 0.25
CA HIS A 119 7.00 3.91 -0.27
C HIS A 119 6.48 4.95 -1.26
N LEU A 120 6.51 6.24 -0.90
CA LEU A 120 6.10 7.33 -1.78
C LEU A 120 6.95 7.38 -3.06
N ALA A 121 8.27 7.23 -2.95
CA ALA A 121 9.17 7.19 -4.09
C ALA A 121 8.90 5.98 -5.01
N ALA A 122 8.68 4.80 -4.43
CA ALA A 122 8.34 3.59 -5.17
C ALA A 122 6.98 3.71 -5.88
N ALA A 123 5.98 4.29 -5.21
CA ALA A 123 4.66 4.55 -5.78
C ALA A 123 4.75 5.49 -7.00
N ARG A 124 5.49 6.60 -6.87
CA ARG A 124 5.72 7.54 -7.97
C ARG A 124 6.51 6.90 -9.10
N HIS A 125 7.57 6.16 -8.80
CA HIS A 125 8.38 5.46 -9.79
C HIS A 125 7.55 4.44 -10.57
N ALA A 126 6.65 3.74 -9.90
CA ALA A 126 5.74 2.78 -10.52
C ALA A 126 4.56 3.43 -11.27
N GLY A 127 4.42 4.77 -11.24
CA GLY A 127 3.30 5.48 -11.88
C GLY A 127 1.96 5.22 -11.21
N CYS A 128 1.94 5.05 -9.89
CA CYS A 128 0.70 4.90 -9.13
C CYS A 128 -0.06 6.23 -9.10
N ALA A 129 -1.38 6.15 -9.27
CA ALA A 129 -2.28 7.30 -9.18
C ALA A 129 -2.90 7.43 -7.78
N LEU A 130 -3.00 6.30 -7.05
CA LEU A 130 -3.53 6.21 -5.71
C LEU A 130 -2.53 5.51 -4.79
N PHE A 131 -2.38 6.02 -3.57
CA PHE A 131 -1.63 5.42 -2.48
C PHE A 131 -2.57 5.16 -1.30
N VAL A 132 -2.67 3.90 -0.86
CA VAL A 132 -3.55 3.47 0.21
C VAL A 132 -2.72 3.22 1.46
N THR A 133 -3.05 3.90 2.55
CA THR A 133 -2.32 3.82 3.82
C THR A 133 -3.24 4.09 5.00
N ASN A 134 -2.77 3.81 6.21
CA ASN A 134 -3.34 4.33 7.44
C ASN A 134 -2.36 5.18 8.24
N ASP A 135 -1.25 5.61 7.65
CA ASP A 135 -0.36 6.60 8.25
C ASP A 135 -0.90 8.01 7.97
N GLY A 136 -1.53 8.61 8.98
CA GLY A 136 -2.10 9.96 8.89
C GLY A 136 -1.07 11.09 8.76
N ALA A 137 0.22 10.80 8.88
CA ALA A 137 1.28 11.79 8.65
C ALA A 137 1.60 11.98 7.16
N LEU A 138 1.19 11.05 6.29
CA LEU A 138 1.41 11.16 4.86
C LEU A 138 0.39 12.09 4.23
N THR A 139 0.86 12.98 3.35
CA THR A 139 0.00 13.96 2.66
C THR A 139 0.09 13.79 1.15
N ALA A 140 -0.98 14.12 0.44
CA ALA A 140 -1.05 14.02 -1.02
C ALA A 140 0.11 14.74 -1.72
N LEU A 141 0.59 14.14 -2.81
CA LEU A 141 1.57 14.74 -3.71
C LEU A 141 0.86 15.16 -5.01
N PRO A 142 1.41 16.10 -5.81
CA PRO A 142 0.74 16.60 -7.02
C PRO A 142 0.25 15.52 -7.99
N ASP A 143 0.98 14.40 -8.07
CA ASP A 143 0.70 13.30 -9.02
C ASP A 143 0.28 12.00 -8.31
N LEU A 144 -0.01 12.05 -6.99
CA LEU A 144 -0.32 10.86 -6.20
C LEU A 144 -1.39 11.21 -5.15
N GLU A 145 -2.60 10.74 -5.39
CA GLU A 145 -3.68 10.81 -4.42
C GLU A 145 -3.39 9.85 -3.26
N ILE A 146 -3.75 10.24 -2.04
CA ILE A 146 -3.62 9.39 -0.86
C ILE A 146 -5.00 9.11 -0.28
N LEU A 147 -5.32 7.82 -0.11
CA LEU A 147 -6.46 7.34 0.66
C LEU A 147 -5.96 6.91 2.04
N HIS A 148 -6.44 7.61 3.08
CA HIS A 148 -6.30 7.15 4.46
C HIS A 148 -7.48 6.26 4.83
N LEU A 149 -7.21 5.03 5.28
CA LEU A 149 -8.26 4.06 5.61
C LEU A 149 -9.19 4.58 6.72
N ASP A 150 -8.64 5.18 7.77
CA ASP A 150 -9.43 5.77 8.86
C ASP A 150 -10.33 6.91 8.39
N ALA A 151 -9.85 7.76 7.48
CA ALA A 151 -10.65 8.88 6.95
C ALA A 151 -11.78 8.40 6.02
N ALA A 152 -11.60 7.27 5.32
CA ALA A 152 -12.63 6.67 4.48
C ALA A 152 -13.78 6.03 5.28
N LEU A 153 -13.54 5.75 6.57
CA LEU A 153 -14.49 5.12 7.49
C LEU A 153 -15.15 6.11 8.46
N ALA A 154 -14.74 7.38 8.45
CA ALA A 154 -15.29 8.46 9.27
C ALA A 154 -16.59 9.01 8.65
#